data_AF-N1Q7N9-F1
#
_entry.id   AF-N1Q7N9-F1
#
_cell.length_a   1.000
_cell.length_b   1.000
_cell.length_c   1.000
_cell.angle_alpha   90.00
_cell.angle_beta   90.00
_cell.angle_gamma   90.00
#
_symmetry.space_group_name_H-M   'P 1'
#
loop_
_entity.id
_entity.type
_entity.pdbx_description
1 polymer ?
#
loop_
_entity_poly.entity_id
_entity_poly.type
_entity_poly.pdbx_seq_one_letter_code
_entity_poly.pdbx_strand_id
1 'polypeptide(L)'
;MTVTESIKDTAESVKEAVGLGGHGTQATRKEMSDAKLPLAYRDSCAHLLIPLNKCRFDNYYLPWRCMDERHGYEKCQYEEFKLRVKKMEKLRAEKGGARSN
;
A
#
# COMPACT_ATOMS: atom_id res chain seq x y z
N MET A 1 -35.04 2.50 -7.71
CA MET A 1 -33.78 3.22 -7.48
C MET A 1 -34.09 4.32 -6.50
N THR A 2 -33.76 4.10 -5.23
CA THR A 2 -34.03 5.10 -4.20
C THR A 2 -32.98 6.20 -4.32
N VAL A 3 -33.35 7.46 -4.04
CA VAL A 3 -32.46 8.63 -4.14
C VAL A 3 -31.15 8.44 -3.36
N THR A 4 -31.17 7.60 -2.33
CA THR A 4 -30.00 7.21 -1.53
C THR A 4 -28.94 6.41 -2.30
N GLU A 5 -29.31 5.63 -3.31
CA GLU A 5 -28.37 4.85 -4.13
C GLU A 5 -27.55 5.79 -5.04
N SER A 6 -28.21 6.76 -5.66
CA SER A 6 -27.58 7.73 -6.55
C SER A 6 -26.59 8.66 -5.84
N ILE A 7 -26.86 9.01 -4.57
CA ILE A 7 -25.93 9.78 -3.72
C ILE A 7 -24.67 8.97 -3.38
N LYS A 8 -24.80 7.64 -3.25
CA LYS A 8 -23.66 6.76 -2.96
C LYS A 8 -22.74 6.61 -4.17
N ASP A 9 -23.32 6.40 -5.36
CA ASP A 9 -22.57 6.25 -6.61
C ASP A 9 -21.79 7.53 -6.96
N THR A 10 -22.41 8.69 -6.75
CA THR A 10 -21.76 9.99 -6.96
C THR A 10 -20.63 10.23 -5.94
N ALA A 11 -20.81 9.85 -4.68
CA ALA A 11 -19.77 9.95 -3.66
C ALA A 11 -18.57 9.04 -3.96
N GLU A 12 -18.79 7.82 -4.45
CA GLU A 12 -17.73 6.91 -4.88
C GLU A 12 -16.99 7.44 -6.11
N SER A 13 -17.72 7.98 -7.10
CA SER A 13 -17.13 8.62 -8.29
C SER A 13 -16.26 9.84 -7.95
N VAL A 14 -16.70 10.71 -7.03
CA VAL A 14 -15.86 11.83 -6.57
C VAL A 14 -14.63 11.33 -5.79
N LYS A 15 -14.78 10.27 -5.01
CA LYS A 15 -13.67 9.67 -4.25
C LYS A 15 -12.61 9.08 -5.18
N GLU A 16 -13.01 8.47 -6.30
CA GLU A 16 -12.08 8.03 -7.34
C GLU A 16 -11.45 9.19 -8.11
N ALA A 17 -12.24 10.19 -8.51
CA ALA A 17 -11.77 11.35 -9.28
C ALA A 17 -10.78 12.24 -8.50
N VAL A 18 -10.94 12.34 -7.18
CA VAL A 18 -10.01 13.08 -6.29
C VAL A 18 -8.88 12.16 -5.76
N GLY A 19 -8.84 10.89 -6.18
CA GLY A 19 -7.76 9.96 -5.81
C GLY A 19 -7.79 9.51 -4.35
N LEU A 20 -8.92 9.67 -3.65
CA LEU A 20 -9.16 9.15 -2.29
C LEU A 20 -9.64 7.68 -2.28
N GLY A 21 -9.54 7.00 -3.43
CA GLY A 21 -9.78 5.57 -3.59
C GLY A 21 -8.61 4.74 -3.06
N GLY A 22 -8.52 4.60 -1.73
CA GLY A 22 -7.96 3.39 -1.10
C GLY A 22 -6.52 2.98 -1.46
N HIS A 23 -5.62 3.92 -1.73
CA HIS A 23 -4.18 3.79 -1.51
C HIS A 23 -3.65 5.22 -1.38
N GLY A 24 -3.03 5.55 -0.24
CA GLY A 24 -2.38 6.85 -0.08
C GLY A 24 -1.46 7.12 -1.27
N THR A 25 -1.42 8.38 -1.72
CA THR A 25 -0.64 8.88 -2.85
C THR A 25 0.65 8.07 -3.04
N GLN A 26 0.68 7.22 -4.08
CA GLN A 26 1.80 6.34 -4.32
C GLN A 26 3.04 7.16 -4.70
N ALA A 27 4.21 6.75 -4.21
CA ALA A 27 5.46 7.40 -4.56
C ALA A 27 5.76 7.19 -6.04
N THR A 28 6.15 8.26 -6.73
CA THR A 28 6.58 8.17 -8.13
C THR A 28 7.90 7.41 -8.23
N ARG A 29 8.17 6.84 -9.43
CA ARG A 29 9.44 6.14 -9.69
C ARG A 29 10.67 7.01 -9.45
N LYS A 30 10.57 8.31 -9.76
CA LYS A 30 11.64 9.28 -9.56
C LYS A 30 11.88 9.49 -8.06
N GLU A 31 10.84 9.73 -7.27
CA GLU A 31 10.95 9.89 -5.81
C GLU A 31 11.57 8.64 -5.12
N MET A 32 11.18 7.43 -5.53
CA MET A 32 11.78 6.20 -5.01
C MET A 32 13.27 6.05 -5.37
N SER A 33 13.66 6.54 -6.55
CA SER A 33 15.05 6.56 -7.00
C SER A 33 15.88 7.59 -6.24
N ASP A 34 15.33 8.80 -6.07
CA ASP A 34 15.96 9.91 -5.35
C ASP A 34 16.14 9.58 -3.86
N ALA A 35 15.17 8.88 -3.27
CA ALA A 35 15.25 8.33 -1.92
C ALA A 35 16.15 7.09 -1.80
N LYS A 36 16.80 6.65 -2.89
CA LYS A 36 17.72 5.51 -2.96
C LYS A 36 17.14 4.21 -2.39
N LEU A 37 15.85 3.96 -2.61
CA LEU A 37 15.22 2.73 -2.15
C LEU A 37 15.76 1.51 -2.93
N PRO A 38 16.12 0.40 -2.26
CA PRO A 38 16.46 -0.86 -2.91
C PRO A 38 15.27 -1.40 -3.71
N LEU A 39 15.54 -2.14 -4.79
CA LEU A 39 14.49 -2.65 -5.70
C LEU A 39 13.40 -3.46 -4.99
N ALA A 40 13.77 -4.21 -3.96
CA ALA A 40 12.84 -5.04 -3.19
C ALA A 40 11.77 -4.22 -2.42
N TYR A 41 12.04 -2.95 -2.12
CA TYR A 41 11.15 -2.07 -1.35
C TYR A 41 10.49 -0.98 -2.20
N ARG A 42 10.52 -1.13 -3.52
CA ARG A 42 9.81 -0.24 -4.47
C ARG A 42 8.43 -0.80 -4.78
N ASP A 43 7.66 -1.04 -3.73
CA ASP A 43 6.30 -1.57 -3.79
C ASP A 43 5.26 -0.47 -3.63
N SER A 44 3.98 -0.86 -3.57
CA SER A 44 2.86 0.06 -3.41
C SER A 44 2.93 0.86 -2.10
N CYS A 45 3.65 0.35 -1.10
CA CYS A 45 3.83 0.93 0.23
C CYS A 45 5.05 1.86 0.35
N ALA A 46 5.81 2.08 -0.73
CA ALA A 46 7.03 2.90 -0.72
C ALA A 46 6.80 4.35 -0.26
N HIS A 47 5.59 4.90 -0.46
CA HIS A 47 5.22 6.23 0.00
C HIS A 47 5.26 6.40 1.53
N LEU A 48 5.11 5.32 2.30
CA LEU A 48 5.24 5.30 3.76
C LEU A 48 6.68 5.03 4.20
N LEU A 49 7.46 4.35 3.36
CA LEU A 49 8.86 4.02 3.67
C LEU A 49 9.78 5.23 3.61
N ILE A 50 9.55 6.15 2.65
CA ILE A 50 10.34 7.39 2.50
C ILE A 50 10.29 8.24 3.79
N PRO A 51 9.12 8.59 4.36
CA PRO A 51 9.06 9.35 5.61
C PRO A 51 9.59 8.55 6.81
N LEU A 52 9.37 7.23 6.87
CA LEU A 52 9.94 6.38 7.92
C LEU A 52 11.48 6.42 7.92
N ASN A 53 12.10 6.35 6.75
CA ASN A 53 13.55 6.42 6.64
C ASN A 53 14.08 7.80 7.05
N LYS A 54 13.40 8.89 6.68
CA LYS A 54 13.74 10.24 7.15
C LYS A 54 13.70 10.31 8.69
N CYS A 55 12.60 9.89 9.31
CA CYS A 55 12.46 9.87 10.77
C CYS A 55 13.56 9.06 11.45
N ARG A 56 13.91 7.89 10.89
CA ARG A 56 14.99 7.04 11.39
C ARG A 56 16.36 7.73 11.32
N PHE A 57 16.69 8.38 10.21
CA PHE A 57 17.93 9.12 10.09
C PHE A 57 17.98 10.29 11.08
N ASP A 58 16.92 11.08 11.18
CA ASP A 58 16.85 12.27 12.04
C ASP A 58 16.94 11.92 13.54
N ASN A 59 16.40 10.77 13.94
CA ASN A 59 16.39 10.29 15.32
C ASN A 59 17.43 9.18 15.58
N TYR A 60 18.48 9.04 14.75
CA TYR A 60 19.55 8.05 14.96
C TYR A 60 19.04 6.61 15.19
N TYR A 61 17.97 6.21 14.51
CA TYR A 61 17.37 4.87 14.58
C TYR A 61 16.89 4.45 15.98
N LEU A 62 16.52 5.41 16.83
CA LEU A 62 15.96 5.10 18.15
C LEU A 62 14.65 4.30 18.03
N PRO A 63 14.52 3.12 18.68
CA PRO A 63 13.38 2.22 18.49
C PRO A 63 12.00 2.79 18.80
N TRP A 64 11.91 3.83 19.64
CA TRP A 64 10.65 4.38 20.16
C TRP A 64 10.18 5.68 19.49
N ARG A 65 10.98 6.33 18.63
CA ARG A 65 10.65 7.67 18.10
C ARG A 65 9.82 7.68 16.81
N CYS A 66 9.88 6.60 16.02
CA CYS A 66 9.20 6.50 14.71
C CYS A 66 8.22 5.31 14.68
N MET A 67 7.49 5.11 15.78
CA MET A 67 6.63 3.93 15.98
C MET A 67 5.41 3.96 15.05
N ASP A 68 4.79 5.13 14.90
CA ASP A 68 3.56 5.28 14.13
C ASP A 68 3.82 5.11 12.63
N GLU A 69 4.90 5.71 12.12
CA GLU A 69 5.32 5.54 10.72
C GLU A 69 5.73 4.09 10.45
N ARG A 70 6.37 3.44 11.42
CA ARG A 70 6.75 2.02 11.30
C ARG A 70 5.51 1.13 11.22
N HIS A 71 4.59 1.28 12.16
CA HIS A 71 3.36 0.48 12.19
C HIS A 71 2.47 0.77 10.97
N GLY A 72 2.42 2.01 10.50
CA GLY A 72 1.73 2.38 9.26
C GLY A 72 2.30 1.63 8.04
N TYR A 73 3.63 1.62 7.88
CA TYR A 73 4.30 0.88 6.82
C TYR A 73 4.07 -0.63 6.92
N GLU A 74 4.20 -1.22 8.12
CA GLU A 74 4.00 -2.65 8.36
C GLU A 74 2.55 -3.09 8.07
N LYS A 75 1.57 -2.25 8.44
CA LYS A 75 0.16 -2.51 8.12
C LYS A 75 -0.07 -2.55 6.61
N CYS A 76 0.48 -1.59 5.87
CA CYS A 76 0.38 -1.55 4.41
C CYS A 76 0.96 -2.83 3.78
N GLN A 77 2.16 -3.24 4.22
CA GLN A 77 2.81 -4.48 3.76
C GLN A 77 1.96 -5.72 4.01
N TYR A 78 1.32 -5.78 5.17
CA TYR A 78 0.46 -6.90 5.54
C TYR A 78 -0.81 -6.96 4.68
N GLU A 79 -1.41 -5.81 4.38
CA GLU A 79 -2.56 -5.73 3.49
C GLU A 79 -2.18 -6.14 2.05
N GLU A 80 -1.03 -5.69 1.53
CA GLU A 80 -0.52 -6.10 0.22
C GLU A 80 -0.22 -7.61 0.17
N PHE A 81 0.35 -8.16 1.25
CA PHE A 81 0.56 -9.60 1.38
C PHE A 81 -0.76 -10.38 1.29
N LYS A 82 -1.82 -9.95 1.98
CA LYS A 82 -3.15 -10.57 1.87
C LYS A 82 -3.70 -10.54 0.46
N LEU A 83 -3.51 -9.44 -0.26
CA LEU A 83 -3.92 -9.34 -1.67
C LEU A 83 -3.17 -10.35 -2.54
N ARG A 84 -1.86 -10.51 -2.32
CA ARG A 84 -1.04 -11.51 -3.02
C ARG A 84 -1.47 -12.94 -2.69
N VAL A 85 -1.79 -13.25 -1.44
CA VAL A 85 -2.32 -14.56 -1.04
C VAL A 85 -3.64 -14.86 -1.76
N LYS A 86 -4.59 -13.91 -1.77
CA LYS A 86 -5.85 -14.06 -2.51
C LYS A 86 -5.63 -14.29 -4.00
N LYS A 87 -4.64 -13.62 -4.61
CA LYS A 87 -4.28 -13.84 -6.02
C LYS A 87 -3.73 -15.25 -6.24
N MET A 88 -2.88 -15.74 -5.35
CA MET A 88 -2.33 -17.09 -5.42
C MET A 88 -3.38 -18.17 -5.21
N GLU A 89 -4.36 -17.95 -4.33
CA GLU A 89 -5.50 -18.85 -4.14
C GLU A 89 -6.35 -18.97 -5.39
N LYS A 90 -6.66 -17.85 -6.05
CA LYS A 90 -7.38 -17.84 -7.35
C LYS A 90 -6.64 -18.66 -8.41
N LEU A 91 -5.34 -18.41 -8.59
CA LEU A 91 -4.50 -19.16 -9.54
C LEU A 91 -4.42 -20.65 -9.19
N ARG A 92 -4.43 -21.00 -7.90
CA ARG A 92 -4.41 -22.39 -7.44
C ARG A 92 -5.73 -23.09 -7.71
N ALA A 93 -6.86 -22.40 -7.53
CA ALA A 93 -8.19 -22.92 -7.86
C ALA A 93 -8.30 -23.19 -9.38
N GLU A 94 -7.82 -22.27 -10.21
CA GLU A 94 -7.75 -22.44 -11.67
C GLU A 94 -6.89 -23.64 -12.10
N LYS A 95 -5.83 -23.96 -11.35
CA LYS A 95 -4.95 -25.11 -11.58
C LYS A 95 -5.43 -26.41 -10.90
N GLY A 96 -6.68 -26.49 -10.46
CA GLY A 96 -7.25 -27.69 -9.84
C GLY A 96 -6.57 -28.08 -8.52
N GLY A 97 -6.05 -27.11 -7.76
CA GLY A 97 -5.42 -27.34 -6.46
C GLY A 97 -3.90 -27.62 -6.50
N ALA A 98 -3.31 -27.74 -7.69
CA ALA A 98 -1.88 -27.96 -7.86
C ALA A 98 -1.04 -26.76 -7.37
N ARG A 99 -0.01 -27.04 -6.56
CA ARG A 99 0.96 -26.02 -6.16
C ARG A 99 1.86 -25.73 -7.36
N SER A 100 2.17 -24.45 -7.60
CA SER A 100 2.97 -24.02 -8.78
C SER A 100 4.50 -24.23 -8.61
N ASN A 101 4.91 -25.13 -7.72
CA ASN A 101 6.31 -25.41 -7.38
C ASN A 101 6.71 -26.77 -7.95
#